data_AF-A0A076HE21-F1
#
_entry.id   AF-A0A076HE21-F1
#
_cell.length_a   1.000
_cell.length_b   1.000
_cell.length_c   1.000
_cell.angle_alpha   90.00
_cell.angle_beta   90.00
_cell.angle_gamma   90.00
#
_symmetry.space_group_name_H-M   'P 1'
#
loop_
_entity.id
_entity.type
_entity.pdbx_description
1 polymer ?
#
loop_
_entity_poly.entity_id
_entity_poly.type
_entity_poly.pdbx_seq_one_letter_code
_entity_poly.pdbx_strand_id
1 'polypeptide(L)'
;MTSFVLSHNLQIQADAVPPLDFDALAAALQQECPSVSIAEALSHPHWKLSLESTAEPAAFAAELTAAWRAVRRSMGHGDSHAVMALGGRKDSVGNPGAPLQQGGWGVDVVETVDPDAFLKVINWTGLTAGRPADGVFEIVDRPD
;
A
#
# COMPACT_ATOMS: atom_id res chain seq x y z
N MET A 1 -4.44 -15.24 8.83
CA MET A 1 -3.77 -13.94 8.69
C MET A 1 -3.15 -13.90 7.32
N THR A 2 -3.32 -12.79 6.62
CA THR A 2 -2.82 -12.58 5.27
C THR A 2 -1.58 -11.70 5.34
N SER A 3 -0.53 -12.07 4.62
CA SER A 3 0.71 -11.29 4.54
C SER A 3 0.66 -10.32 3.36
N PHE A 4 1.09 -9.09 3.62
CA PHE A 4 1.20 -8.02 2.65
C PHE A 4 2.63 -7.48 2.67
N VAL A 5 3.20 -7.22 1.49
CA VAL A 5 4.41 -6.41 1.37
C VAL A 5 4.10 -5.19 0.54
N LEU A 6 4.49 -4.04 1.07
CA LEU A 6 4.13 -2.75 0.50
C LEU A 6 5.33 -2.13 -0.20
N SER A 7 5.15 -1.67 -1.43
CA SER A 7 5.99 -0.64 -2.03
C SER A 7 5.33 0.72 -1.82
N HIS A 8 6.14 1.78 -1.92
CA HIS A 8 5.64 3.15 -1.80
C HIS A 8 6.05 3.95 -3.02
N ASN A 9 5.07 4.65 -3.60
CA ASN A 9 5.20 5.39 -4.83
C ASN A 9 4.70 6.83 -4.61
N LEU A 10 5.61 7.70 -4.20
CA LEU A 10 5.32 9.11 -3.96
C LEU A 10 5.40 9.89 -5.29
N GLN A 11 4.25 10.20 -5.88
CA GLN A 11 4.14 10.96 -7.14
C GLN A 11 4.02 12.48 -6.91
N ILE A 12 4.17 12.91 -5.66
CA ILE A 12 4.00 14.30 -5.23
C ILE A 12 5.37 14.87 -4.93
N GLN A 13 5.67 16.02 -5.54
CA GLN A 13 6.84 16.81 -5.24
C GLN A 13 6.39 18.12 -4.58
N ALA A 14 6.29 18.11 -3.25
CA ALA A 14 5.93 19.26 -2.44
C ALA A 14 6.58 19.19 -1.06
N ASP A 15 7.05 20.32 -0.54
CA ASP A 15 7.69 20.40 0.79
C ASP A 15 6.75 19.94 1.92
N ALA A 16 5.44 20.15 1.74
CA ALA A 16 4.43 19.70 2.69
C ALA A 16 4.24 18.17 2.72
N VAL A 17 4.72 17.43 1.70
CA VAL A 17 4.59 15.98 1.61
C VAL A 17 5.99 15.36 1.49
N PRO A 18 6.81 15.44 2.57
CA PRO A 18 8.17 14.89 2.53
C PRO A 18 8.15 13.36 2.38
N PRO A 19 9.27 12.73 1.98
CA PRO A 19 9.42 11.28 2.06
C PRO A 19 9.14 10.76 3.48
N LEU A 20 8.54 9.57 3.57
CA LEU A 20 8.22 8.94 4.85
C LEU A 20 9.43 8.16 5.39
N ASP A 21 9.59 8.21 6.71
CA ASP A 21 10.40 7.23 7.45
C ASP A 21 9.56 5.96 7.62
N PHE A 22 10.05 4.84 7.07
CA PHE A 22 9.30 3.59 7.06
C PHE A 22 9.25 2.88 8.42
N ASP A 23 10.22 3.10 9.30
CA ASP A 23 10.17 2.57 10.67
C ASP A 23 9.07 3.29 11.47
N ALA A 24 9.03 4.61 11.37
CA ALA A 24 7.97 5.42 11.99
C ALA A 24 6.59 5.10 11.40
N LEU A 25 6.50 4.91 10.08
CA LEU A 25 5.26 4.55 9.40
C LEU A 25 4.77 3.16 9.81
N ALA A 26 5.64 2.16 9.91
CA ALA A 26 5.27 0.82 10.38
C ALA A 26 4.63 0.87 11.78
N ALA A 27 5.30 1.57 12.71
CA ALA A 27 4.80 1.74 14.08
C ALA A 27 3.45 2.46 14.13
N ALA A 28 3.26 3.49 13.29
CA ALA A 28 2.01 4.24 13.24
C ALA A 28 0.87 3.40 12.61
N LEU A 29 1.13 2.67 11.52
CA LEU A 29 0.13 1.81 10.89
C LEU A 29 -0.34 0.69 11.82
N GLN A 30 0.54 0.15 12.68
CA GLN A 30 0.11 -0.84 13.68
C GLN A 30 -0.84 -0.26 14.74
N GLN A 31 -0.81 1.06 14.95
CA GLN A 31 -1.72 1.75 15.89
C GLN A 31 -3.01 2.19 15.20
N GLU A 32 -2.93 2.63 13.94
CA GLU A 32 -4.05 3.19 13.17
C GLU A 32 -4.90 2.13 12.45
N CYS A 33 -4.35 0.92 12.22
CA CYS A 33 -5.05 -0.19 11.58
C CYS A 33 -5.37 -1.32 12.58
N PRO A 34 -6.58 -1.38 13.17
CA PRO A 34 -6.97 -2.45 14.09
C PRO A 34 -6.82 -3.87 13.54
N SER A 35 -6.88 -4.07 12.22
CA SER A 35 -6.74 -5.41 11.64
C SER A 35 -5.29 -5.90 11.55
N VAL A 36 -4.31 -4.99 11.69
CA VAL A 36 -2.88 -5.27 11.57
C VAL A 36 -2.32 -5.84 12.87
N SER A 37 -1.77 -7.04 12.78
CA SER A 37 -1.11 -7.72 13.91
C SER A 37 0.40 -7.50 13.93
N ILE A 38 1.01 -7.39 12.75
CA ILE A 38 2.46 -7.20 12.57
C ILE A 38 2.67 -6.09 11.55
N ALA A 39 3.58 -5.17 11.85
CA ALA A 39 4.05 -4.17 10.92
C ALA A 39 5.56 -3.95 11.08
N GLU A 40 6.33 -4.18 10.02
CA GLU A 40 7.79 -4.07 10.05
C GLU A 40 8.31 -3.33 8.83
N ALA A 41 9.28 -2.44 9.03
CA ALA A 41 10.04 -1.86 7.93
C ALA A 41 11.02 -2.87 7.36
N LEU A 42 11.19 -2.85 6.04
CA LEU A 42 12.06 -3.75 5.30
C LEU A 42 13.28 -3.02 4.77
N SER A 43 14.46 -3.60 4.99
CA SER A 43 15.68 -3.21 4.28
C SER A 43 15.71 -3.90 2.92
N HIS A 44 14.94 -3.37 1.96
CA HIS A 44 14.81 -3.94 0.63
C HIS A 44 14.70 -2.84 -0.46
N PRO A 45 15.27 -3.05 -1.66
CA PRO A 45 15.30 -2.02 -2.71
C PRO A 45 13.89 -1.59 -3.15
N HIS A 46 12.98 -2.56 -3.33
CA HIS A 46 11.60 -2.32 -3.77
C HIS A 46 10.60 -2.24 -2.61
N TRP A 47 10.38 -3.35 -1.89
CA TRP A 47 9.51 -3.42 -0.72
C TRP A 47 10.01 -2.56 0.45
N LYS A 48 9.08 -1.90 1.14
CA LYS A 48 9.32 -0.97 2.24
C LYS A 48 8.76 -1.46 3.55
N LEU A 49 7.60 -2.10 3.52
CA LEU A 49 6.94 -2.64 4.71
C LEU A 49 6.52 -4.10 4.50
N SER A 50 6.51 -4.87 5.57
CA SER A 50 5.84 -6.17 5.70
C SER A 50 4.77 -6.05 6.75
N LEU A 51 3.54 -6.43 6.41
CA LEU A 51 2.38 -6.39 7.29
C LEU A 51 1.69 -7.75 7.34
N GLU A 52 1.09 -8.06 8.49
CA GLU A 52 0.10 -9.13 8.61
C GLU A 52 -1.22 -8.54 9.06
N SER A 53 -2.31 -8.90 8.36
CA SER A 53 -3.66 -8.48 8.71
C SER A 53 -4.61 -9.68 8.85
N THR A 54 -5.60 -9.51 9.72
CA THR A 54 -6.73 -10.43 9.89
C THR A 54 -7.92 -10.11 8.98
N ALA A 55 -7.93 -8.95 8.33
CA ALA A 55 -9.00 -8.54 7.43
C ALA A 55 -8.85 -9.16 6.02
N GLU A 56 -9.96 -9.17 5.29
CA GLU A 56 -9.97 -9.52 3.87
C GLU A 56 -9.16 -8.49 3.05
N PRO A 57 -8.46 -8.89 1.97
CA PRO A 57 -7.47 -8.03 1.29
C PRO A 57 -7.99 -6.66 0.86
N ALA A 58 -9.18 -6.58 0.26
CA ALA A 58 -9.75 -5.30 -0.18
C ALA A 58 -10.22 -4.43 1.01
N ALA A 59 -10.73 -5.05 2.08
CA ALA A 59 -11.10 -4.33 3.30
C ALA A 59 -9.87 -3.76 4.00
N PHE A 60 -8.79 -4.56 4.09
CA PHE A 60 -7.51 -4.10 4.59
C PHE A 60 -6.93 -2.97 3.74
N ALA A 61 -7.03 -3.03 2.41
CA ALA A 61 -6.55 -1.97 1.53
C ALA A 61 -7.28 -0.63 1.75
N ALA A 62 -8.59 -0.66 2.03
CA ALA A 62 -9.36 0.52 2.41
C ALA A 62 -8.94 1.08 3.78
N GLU A 63 -8.75 0.20 4.77
CA GLU A 63 -8.23 0.59 6.09
C GLU A 63 -6.82 1.20 5.97
N LEU A 64 -5.92 0.56 5.22
CA LEU A 64 -4.54 0.98 5.00
C LEU A 64 -4.46 2.38 4.39
N THR A 65 -5.23 2.66 3.34
CA THR A 65 -5.20 3.97 2.65
C THR A 65 -5.70 5.10 3.55
N ALA A 66 -6.80 4.87 4.28
CA ALA A 66 -7.31 5.81 5.27
C ALA A 66 -6.32 6.05 6.42
N ALA A 67 -5.73 4.98 6.96
CA ALA A 67 -4.72 5.06 8.00
C ALA A 67 -3.47 5.80 7.52
N TRP A 68 -3.02 5.59 6.28
CA TRP A 68 -1.87 6.29 5.72
C TRP A 68 -2.07 7.81 5.70
N ARG A 69 -3.27 8.28 5.33
CA ARG A 69 -3.64 9.69 5.42
C ARG A 69 -3.74 10.19 6.86
N ALA A 70 -4.26 9.37 7.78
CA ALA A 70 -4.24 9.70 9.21
C ALA A 70 -2.81 9.87 9.74
N VAL A 71 -1.88 8.99 9.36
CA VAL A 71 -0.45 9.10 9.71
C VAL A 71 0.18 10.35 9.11
N ARG A 72 -0.11 10.70 7.85
CA ARG A 72 0.34 11.98 7.26
C ARG A 72 -0.08 13.17 8.13
N ARG A 73 -1.36 13.22 8.52
CA ARG A 73 -1.88 14.28 9.38
C ARG A 73 -1.25 14.30 10.77
N SER A 74 -1.04 13.14 11.40
CA SER A 74 -0.44 13.06 12.73
C SER A 74 1.03 13.49 12.74
N MET A 75 1.72 13.34 11.61
CA MET A 75 3.08 13.86 11.39
C MET A 75 3.12 15.34 11.00
N GLY A 76 1.97 16.00 10.82
CA GLY A 76 1.89 17.39 10.36
C GLY A 76 2.23 17.57 8.88
N HIS A 77 2.19 16.50 8.10
CA HIS A 77 2.35 16.55 6.65
C HIS A 77 1.03 16.95 5.97
N GLY A 78 1.14 17.47 4.75
CA GLY A 78 -0.02 17.67 3.87
C GLY A 78 -0.68 16.34 3.50
N ASP A 79 -2.00 16.35 3.43
CA ASP A 79 -2.84 15.19 3.11
C ASP A 79 -3.90 15.52 2.04
N SER A 80 -3.72 16.62 1.31
CA SER A 80 -4.61 17.09 0.24
C SER A 80 -4.44 16.33 -1.08
N HIS A 81 -4.12 15.05 -1.00
CA HIS A 81 -3.83 14.17 -2.13
C HIS A 81 -4.44 12.79 -1.91
N ALA A 82 -4.66 12.07 -3.00
CA ALA A 82 -5.18 10.72 -2.94
C ALA A 82 -4.08 9.74 -2.50
N VAL A 83 -4.48 8.73 -1.74
CA VAL A 83 -3.67 7.55 -1.44
C VAL A 83 -4.35 6.34 -2.06
N MET A 84 -3.61 5.61 -2.90
CA MET A 84 -4.10 4.41 -3.57
C MET A 84 -3.40 3.18 -3.02
N ALA A 85 -4.10 2.06 -2.97
CA ALA A 85 -3.51 0.74 -2.75
C ALA A 85 -3.84 -0.15 -3.95
N LEU A 86 -2.81 -0.48 -4.73
CA LEU A 86 -2.91 -1.32 -5.93
C LEU A 86 -2.34 -2.69 -5.63
N GLY A 87 -3.22 -3.65 -5.39
CA GLY A 87 -2.86 -4.96 -4.86
C GLY A 87 -2.89 -6.07 -5.89
N GLY A 88 -1.95 -6.99 -5.77
CA GLY A 88 -1.95 -8.24 -6.52
C GLY A 88 -1.49 -9.42 -5.68
N ARG A 89 -2.30 -10.47 -5.63
CA ARG A 89 -1.94 -11.73 -4.95
C ARG A 89 -0.81 -12.42 -5.70
N LYS A 90 0.11 -13.02 -4.97
CA LYS A 90 1.14 -13.90 -5.52
C LYS A 90 0.58 -15.31 -5.61
N ASP A 91 0.17 -15.75 -6.79
CA ASP A 91 -0.44 -17.08 -6.98
C ASP A 91 0.60 -18.21 -7.11
N SER A 92 1.86 -17.88 -7.40
CA SER A 92 2.97 -18.83 -7.55
C SER A 92 3.98 -18.73 -6.42
N VAL A 93 4.79 -19.78 -6.24
CA VAL A 93 5.88 -19.80 -5.25
C VAL A 93 6.80 -18.59 -5.43
N GLY A 94 7.09 -17.87 -4.35
CA GLY A 94 8.05 -16.77 -4.34
C GLY A 94 9.46 -17.29 -4.48
N ASN A 95 10.38 -16.44 -4.95
CA ASN A 95 11.79 -16.81 -4.93
C ASN A 95 12.24 -17.01 -3.48
N PRO A 96 13.18 -17.94 -3.21
CA PRO A 96 13.74 -18.11 -1.87
C PRO A 96 14.25 -16.78 -1.30
N GLY A 97 13.82 -16.44 -0.08
CA GLY A 97 14.21 -15.19 0.61
C GLY A 97 13.52 -13.92 0.10
N ALA A 98 12.65 -13.99 -0.91
CA ALA A 98 11.86 -12.83 -1.31
C ALA A 98 10.81 -12.50 -0.23
N PRO A 99 10.55 -11.22 0.08
CA PRO A 99 9.49 -10.86 1.02
C PRO A 99 8.09 -11.34 0.58
N LEU A 100 7.78 -11.22 -0.72
CA LEU A 100 6.51 -11.68 -1.28
C LEU A 100 6.53 -13.18 -1.59
N GLN A 101 5.70 -13.94 -0.88
CA GLN A 101 5.53 -15.39 -1.03
C GLN A 101 4.14 -15.76 -1.54
N GLN A 102 3.97 -17.03 -1.96
CA GLN A 102 2.69 -17.53 -2.47
C GLN A 102 1.56 -17.33 -1.46
N GLY A 103 0.40 -16.86 -1.94
CA GLY A 103 -0.75 -16.51 -1.11
C GLY A 103 -0.68 -15.11 -0.49
N GLY A 104 0.52 -14.50 -0.42
CA GLY A 104 0.70 -13.13 0.03
C GLY A 104 0.34 -12.10 -1.05
N TRP A 105 0.29 -10.83 -0.65
CA TRP A 105 -0.08 -9.70 -1.51
C TRP A 105 1.07 -8.72 -1.65
N GLY A 106 1.43 -8.41 -2.89
CA GLY A 106 2.24 -7.22 -3.20
C GLY A 106 1.31 -6.04 -3.42
N VAL A 107 1.57 -4.93 -2.74
CA VAL A 107 0.71 -3.74 -2.82
C VAL A 107 1.57 -2.52 -3.12
N ASP A 108 1.25 -1.81 -4.20
CA ASP A 108 1.84 -0.50 -4.47
C ASP A 108 0.97 0.57 -3.81
N VAL A 109 1.51 1.23 -2.78
CA VAL A 109 0.86 2.36 -2.13
C VAL A 109 1.29 3.63 -2.84
N VAL A 110 0.36 4.30 -3.51
CA VAL A 110 0.64 5.45 -4.37
C VAL A 110 0.05 6.71 -3.74
N GLU A 111 0.86 7.75 -3.59
CA GLU A 111 0.39 9.08 -3.19
C GLU A 111 0.44 10.01 -4.41
N THR A 112 -0.73 10.50 -4.85
CA THR A 112 -0.86 11.28 -6.09
C THR A 112 -2.01 12.30 -6.03
N VAL A 113 -1.87 13.41 -6.77
CA VAL A 113 -2.96 14.38 -6.95
C VAL A 113 -3.94 13.97 -8.07
N ASP A 114 -3.54 13.05 -8.95
CA ASP A 114 -4.35 12.58 -10.07
C ASP A 114 -4.27 11.04 -10.17
N PRO A 115 -5.12 10.33 -9.40
CA PRO A 115 -5.14 8.86 -9.41
C PRO A 115 -5.58 8.30 -10.77
N ASP A 116 -6.50 8.98 -11.46
CA ASP A 116 -7.05 8.52 -12.73
C ASP A 116 -6.00 8.60 -13.85
N ALA A 117 -5.19 9.66 -13.89
CA ALA A 117 -4.06 9.76 -14.80
C ALA A 117 -2.98 8.72 -14.48
N PHE A 118 -2.67 8.50 -13.20
CA PHE A 118 -1.67 7.51 -12.78
C PHE A 118 -2.05 6.10 -13.24
N LEU A 119 -3.29 5.66 -13.00
CA LEU A 119 -3.80 4.35 -13.45
C LEU A 119 -3.70 4.15 -14.96
N LYS A 120 -3.98 5.21 -15.75
CA LYS A 120 -3.84 5.19 -17.20
C LYS A 120 -2.39 5.03 -17.62
N VAL A 121 -1.47 5.79 -17.01
CA VAL A 121 -0.04 5.76 -17.33
C VAL A 121 0.56 4.38 -17.09
N ILE A 122 0.20 3.71 -15.99
CA ILE A 122 0.70 2.35 -15.71
C ILE A 122 -0.05 1.26 -16.49
N ASN A 123 -1.07 1.62 -17.28
CA ASN A 123 -1.98 0.69 -17.95
C ASN A 123 -2.57 -0.35 -16.98
N TRP A 124 -3.12 0.12 -15.85
CA TRP A 124 -3.61 -0.75 -14.79
C TRP A 124 -4.65 -1.78 -15.29
N THR A 125 -5.59 -1.35 -16.13
CA THR A 125 -6.56 -2.24 -16.77
C THR A 125 -5.88 -3.38 -17.54
N GLY A 126 -4.81 -3.08 -18.29
CA GLY A 126 -4.04 -4.11 -19.00
C GLY A 126 -3.27 -5.04 -18.05
N LEU A 127 -2.72 -4.51 -16.96
CA LEU A 127 -2.00 -5.30 -15.95
C LEU A 127 -2.91 -6.27 -15.19
N THR A 128 -4.20 -5.92 -15.02
CA THR A 128 -5.15 -6.72 -14.26
C THR A 128 -6.10 -7.58 -15.10
N ALA A 129 -6.18 -7.35 -16.43
CA ALA A 129 -7.13 -8.06 -17.31
C ALA A 129 -7.04 -9.59 -17.27
N GLY A 130 -5.86 -10.16 -17.00
CA GLY A 130 -5.64 -11.61 -16.91
C GLY A 130 -5.68 -12.18 -15.49
N ARG A 131 -5.97 -11.36 -14.49
CA ARG A 131 -5.95 -11.76 -13.07
C ARG A 131 -7.33 -12.26 -12.64
N PRO A 132 -7.41 -13.21 -11.70
CA PRO A 132 -8.69 -13.58 -11.13
C PRO A 132 -9.26 -12.40 -10.30
N ALA A 133 -10.58 -12.30 -10.24
CA ALA A 133 -11.27 -11.16 -9.60
C ALA A 133 -10.94 -11.02 -8.10
N ASP A 134 -10.60 -12.12 -7.42
CA ASP A 134 -10.17 -12.18 -6.03
C ASP A 134 -8.64 -12.04 -5.85
N GLY A 135 -7.89 -11.93 -6.95
CA GLY A 135 -6.43 -11.84 -6.96
C GLY A 135 -5.87 -10.43 -7.19
N VAL A 136 -6.75 -9.44 -7.32
CA VAL A 136 -6.40 -8.03 -7.47
C VAL A 136 -7.35 -7.14 -6.68
N PHE A 137 -6.87 -5.98 -6.25
CA PHE A 137 -7.72 -4.90 -5.79
C PHE A 137 -7.14 -3.55 -6.21
N GLU A 138 -8.03 -2.57 -6.34
CA GLU A 138 -7.72 -1.17 -6.62
C GLU A 138 -8.56 -0.35 -5.65
N ILE A 139 -7.91 0.24 -4.64
CA ILE A 139 -8.58 1.13 -3.70
C ILE A 139 -7.97 2.52 -3.85
N VAL A 140 -8.83 3.54 -3.89
CA VAL A 140 -8.45 4.95 -3.96
C VAL A 140 -9.16 5.68 -2.83
N ASP A 141 -8.37 6.15 -1.86
CA ASP A 141 -8.85 7.08 -0.83
C ASP A 141 -8.52 8.51 -1.29
N ARG A 142 -9.55 9.35 -1.39
CA ARG A 142 -9.43 10.74 -1.84
C ARG A 142 -9.65 11.68 -0.65
N PRO A 143 -8.96 12.83 -0.59
CA PRO A 143 -9.27 13.85 0.40
C PRO A 143 -10.70 14.37 0.21
N ASP A 144 -11.34 14.75 1.31
CA ASP A 144 -12.70 15.31 1.35
C ASP A 144 -12.81 16.66 0.62
#